data_AF-A0A1E1UY54-F1
#
_entry.id   AF-A0A1E1UY54-F1
#
_cell.length_a   1.000
_cell.length_b   1.000
_cell.length_c   1.000
_cell.angle_alpha   90.00
_cell.angle_beta   90.00
_cell.angle_gamma   90.00
#
_symmetry.space_group_name_H-M   'P 1'
#
loop_
_entity.id
_entity.type
_entity.pdbx_description
1 polymer ?
#
loop_
_entity_poly.entity_id
_entity_poly.type
_entity_poly.pdbx_seq_one_letter_code
_entity_poly.pdbx_strand_id
1 'polypeptide(L)'
;MSYVDELEPLIKLEQELRQTIALKLAEERGEPPADVPTEEQVHAADEAIAAWVEQVDFEQDMRAFRPQTPLQKLLAEYLGICERIFDIRDRRLS
;
A
#
# COMPACT_ATOMS: atom_id res chain seq x y z
N MET A 1 3.26 32.18 -3.51
CA MET A 1 3.73 31.04 -2.70
C MET A 1 3.12 29.81 -3.32
N SER A 2 3.94 28.97 -3.99
CA SER A 2 3.46 27.72 -4.56
C SER A 2 3.07 26.83 -3.39
N TYR A 3 1.77 26.68 -3.15
CA TYR A 3 1.26 25.64 -2.27
C TYR A 3 1.59 24.33 -2.98
N VAL A 4 2.77 23.78 -2.70
CA VAL A 4 3.09 22.42 -3.15
C VAL A 4 2.05 21.57 -2.46
N ASP A 5 1.16 20.99 -3.24
CA ASP A 5 0.10 20.16 -2.71
C ASP A 5 0.77 18.96 -2.04
N GLU A 6 0.84 18.96 -0.71
CA GLU A 6 1.42 17.88 0.10
C GLU A 6 0.76 16.52 -0.17
N LEU A 7 -0.42 16.51 -0.78
CA LEU A 7 -1.14 15.32 -1.20
C LEU A 7 -0.55 14.70 -2.48
N GLU A 8 -0.06 15.50 -3.40
CA GLU A 8 0.45 15.03 -4.69
C GLU A 8 1.66 14.08 -4.58
N PRO A 9 2.69 14.34 -3.73
CA PRO A 9 3.76 13.37 -3.52
C PRO A 9 3.27 12.11 -2.80
N LEU A 10 2.27 12.22 -1.91
CA LEU A 10 1.72 11.05 -1.21
C LEU A 10 0.91 10.15 -2.15
N ILE A 11 0.13 10.74 -3.07
CA ILE A 11 -0.60 9.97 -4.10
C ILE A 11 0.38 9.24 -5.02
N LYS A 12 1.48 9.90 -5.42
CA LYS A 12 2.53 9.23 -6.22
C LYS A 12 3.15 8.05 -5.46
N LEU A 13 3.48 8.26 -4.19
CA LEU A 13 4.05 7.22 -3.33
C LEU A 13 3.08 6.05 -3.13
N GLU A 14 1.78 6.31 -2.96
CA GLU A 14 0.73 5.29 -2.89
C GLU A 14 0.69 4.44 -4.16
N GLN A 15 0.73 5.07 -5.33
CA GLN A 15 0.74 4.36 -6.62
C GLN A 15 2.02 3.54 -6.84
N GLU A 16 3.18 4.09 -6.48
CA GLU A 16 4.47 3.39 -6.55
C GLU A 16 4.49 2.17 -5.63
N LEU A 17 3.95 2.29 -4.42
CA LEU A 17 3.83 1.17 -3.49
C LEU A 17 2.86 0.11 -4.01
N ARG A 18 1.71 0.52 -4.57
CA ARG A 18 0.77 -0.43 -5.18
C ARG A 18 1.42 -1.25 -6.30
N GLN A 19 2.23 -0.61 -7.15
CA GLN A 19 3.01 -1.30 -8.18
C GLN A 19 4.07 -2.23 -7.57
N THR A 20 4.77 -1.77 -6.53
CA THR A 20 5.79 -2.55 -5.83
C THR A 20 5.19 -3.80 -5.17
N ILE A 21 4.01 -3.68 -4.57
CA ILE A 21 3.24 -4.79 -3.99
C ILE A 21 2.87 -5.78 -5.08
N ALA A 22 2.37 -5.32 -6.23
CA ALA A 22 2.02 -6.18 -7.35
C ALA A 22 3.23 -6.99 -7.88
N LEU A 23 4.37 -6.32 -8.08
CA LEU A 23 5.61 -6.97 -8.49
C LEU A 23 6.10 -7.97 -7.43
N LYS A 24 6.02 -7.61 -6.15
CA LYS A 24 6.46 -8.49 -5.07
C LYS A 24 5.57 -9.73 -4.94
N LEU A 25 4.27 -9.55 -5.12
CA LEU A 25 3.31 -10.64 -5.12
C LEU A 25 3.54 -11.60 -6.29
N ALA A 26 3.80 -11.06 -7.48
CA ALA A 26 4.16 -11.83 -8.67
C ALA A 26 5.46 -12.63 -8.46
N GLU A 27 6.48 -11.99 -7.89
CA GLU A 27 7.74 -12.65 -7.53
C GLU A 27 7.52 -13.81 -6.53
N GLU A 28 6.70 -13.60 -5.49
CA GLU A 28 6.34 -14.64 -4.52
C GLU A 28 5.52 -15.79 -5.14
N ARG A 29 4.76 -15.51 -6.20
CA ARG A 29 4.01 -16.50 -6.99
C ARG A 29 4.89 -17.25 -8.01
N GLY A 30 6.15 -16.84 -8.18
CA GLY A 30 7.07 -17.43 -9.15
C GLY A 30 6.84 -16.96 -10.59
N GLU A 31 6.16 -15.83 -10.77
CA GLU A 31 6.00 -15.19 -12.07
C GLU A 31 7.30 -14.53 -12.52
N PRO A 32 7.52 -14.37 -13.85
CA PRO A 32 8.73 -13.73 -14.34
C PRO A 32 8.83 -12.27 -13.84
N PRO A 33 10.02 -11.83 -13.38
CA PRO A 33 10.20 -10.46 -12.95
C PRO A 33 9.97 -9.51 -14.14
N ALA A 34 9.12 -8.52 -13.94
CA ALA A 34 8.83 -7.47 -14.89
C ALA A 34 9.10 -6.10 -14.23
N ASP A 35 9.44 -5.10 -15.03
CA ASP A 35 9.61 -3.72 -14.53
C ASP A 35 8.27 -3.03 -14.27
N VAL A 36 7.19 -3.51 -14.90
CA VAL A 36 5.83 -2.98 -14.78
C VAL A 36 4.87 -4.13 -14.53
N PRO A 37 4.05 -4.09 -13.47
CA PRO A 37 3.09 -5.13 -13.20
C PRO A 37 1.98 -5.15 -14.26
N THR A 38 1.48 -6.35 -14.58
CA THR A 38 0.31 -6.50 -15.45
C THR A 38 -0.97 -6.08 -14.71
N GLU A 39 -2.06 -5.82 -15.45
CA GLU A 39 -3.36 -5.52 -14.83
C GLU A 39 -3.82 -6.61 -13.86
N GLU A 40 -3.56 -7.88 -14.17
CA GLU A 40 -3.85 -9.02 -13.30
C GLU A 40 -3.03 -8.99 -12.00
N GLN A 41 -1.75 -8.63 -12.08
CA GLN A 41 -0.89 -8.51 -10.90
C GLN A 41 -1.28 -7.30 -10.04
N VAL A 42 -1.68 -6.19 -10.66
CA VAL A 42 -2.23 -5.03 -9.95
C VAL A 42 -3.53 -5.39 -9.26
N HIS A 43 -4.41 -6.14 -9.92
CA HIS A 43 -5.66 -6.60 -9.31
C HIS A 43 -5.39 -7.52 -8.11
N ALA A 44 -4.45 -8.46 -8.25
CA ALA A 44 -4.05 -9.33 -7.16
C ALA A 44 -3.43 -8.55 -5.98
N ALA A 45 -2.72 -7.45 -6.25
CA ALA A 45 -2.25 -6.54 -5.21
C ALA A 45 -3.40 -5.85 -4.48
N ASP A 46 -4.43 -5.39 -5.21
CA ASP A 46 -5.61 -4.78 -4.60
C ASP A 46 -6.35 -5.76 -3.69
N GLU A 47 -6.51 -7.01 -4.12
CA GLU A 47 -7.10 -8.07 -3.29
C GLU A 47 -6.26 -8.33 -2.04
N ALA A 48 -4.93 -8.38 -2.16
CA ALA A 48 -4.03 -8.56 -1.03
C ALA A 48 -4.09 -7.36 -0.06
N ILE A 49 -4.19 -6.14 -0.58
CA ILE A 49 -4.38 -4.92 0.21
C ILE A 49 -5.72 -4.97 0.94
N ALA A 50 -6.82 -5.28 0.26
CA ALA A 50 -8.14 -5.37 0.86
C ALA A 50 -8.19 -6.43 1.97
N ALA A 51 -7.65 -7.62 1.71
CA ALA A 51 -7.54 -8.68 2.71
C ALA A 51 -6.66 -8.27 3.90
N TRP A 52 -5.59 -7.52 3.64
CA TRP A 52 -4.73 -7.00 4.70
C TRP A 52 -5.44 -5.97 5.57
N VAL A 53 -6.19 -5.04 4.98
CA VAL A 53 -6.99 -4.03 5.70
C VAL A 53 -7.99 -4.73 6.63
N GLU A 54 -8.78 -5.67 6.10
CA GLU A 54 -9.79 -6.41 6.87
C GLU A 54 -9.17 -7.18 8.04
N GLN A 55 -7.99 -7.76 7.84
CA GLN A 55 -7.27 -8.45 8.90
C GLN A 55 -6.63 -7.52 9.93
N VAL A 56 -6.16 -6.34 9.52
CA VAL A 56 -5.57 -5.35 10.42
C VAL A 56 -6.62 -4.87 11.41
N ASP A 57 -7.84 -4.57 10.96
CA ASP A 57 -8.95 -4.19 11.85
C ASP A 57 -9.25 -5.24 12.94
N PHE A 58 -8.92 -6.51 12.69
CA PHE A 58 -9.15 -7.61 13.62
C PHE A 58 -7.96 -7.90 14.57
N GLU A 59 -6.72 -7.57 14.19
CA GLU A 59 -5.49 -8.07 14.86
C GLU A 59 -4.42 -7.01 15.19
N GLN A 60 -4.75 -5.71 15.28
CA GLN A 60 -3.77 -4.61 15.43
C GLN A 60 -2.72 -4.85 16.55
N ASP A 61 -3.10 -5.34 17.73
CA ASP A 61 -2.20 -5.49 18.88
C ASP A 61 -1.22 -6.68 18.78
N MET A 62 -1.58 -7.77 18.09
CA MET A 62 -0.75 -8.98 18.07
C MET A 62 0.31 -8.95 16.96
N ARG A 63 0.12 -8.14 15.91
CA ARG A 63 1.02 -8.07 14.76
C ARG A 63 2.27 -7.23 15.01
N ALA A 64 2.20 -6.24 15.92
CA ALA A 64 3.35 -5.41 16.29
C ALA A 64 4.55 -6.21 16.85
N PHE A 65 4.29 -7.41 17.35
CA PHE A 65 5.30 -8.28 17.95
C PHE A 65 5.77 -9.43 17.05
N ARG A 66 5.22 -9.58 15.84
CA ARG A 66 5.63 -10.64 14.90
C ARG A 66 6.55 -10.09 13.81
N PRO A 67 7.59 -10.84 13.39
CA PRO A 67 8.38 -10.46 12.24
C PRO A 67 7.48 -10.44 10.99
N GLN A 68 7.35 -9.27 10.37
CA GLN A 68 6.61 -9.09 9.14
C GLN A 68 7.42 -9.57 7.94
N THR A 69 6.77 -10.28 7.01
CA THR A 69 7.37 -10.61 5.71
C THR A 69 7.59 -9.33 4.89
N PRO A 70 8.46 -9.35 3.86
CA PRO A 70 8.66 -8.19 3.00
C PRO A 70 7.35 -7.63 2.41
N LEU A 71 6.45 -8.51 1.95
CA LEU A 71 5.12 -8.10 1.45
C LEU A 71 4.28 -7.44 2.54
N GLN A 72 4.27 -7.98 3.75
CA GLN A 72 3.51 -7.42 4.88
C GLN A 72 4.02 -6.02 5.28
N LYS A 73 5.33 -5.77 5.19
CA LYS A 73 5.90 -4.44 5.43
C LYS A 73 5.42 -3.43 4.40
N LEU A 74 5.41 -3.82 3.12
CA LEU A 74 4.90 -2.98 2.03
C LEU A 74 3.40 -2.67 2.21
N LEU A 75 2.61 -3.67 2.59
CA LEU A 75 1.18 -3.51 2.88
C LEU A 75 0.91 -2.59 4.08
N ALA A 76 1.71 -2.69 5.14
CA ALA A 76 1.63 -1.80 6.29
C ALA A 76 2.03 -0.36 5.94
N GLU A 77 3.07 -0.17 5.12
CA GLU A 77 3.49 1.14 4.63
C GLU A 77 2.43 1.79 3.74
N TYR A 78 1.84 1.01 2.83
CA TYR A 78 0.73 1.44 1.98
C TYR A 78 -0.44 1.98 2.82
N LEU A 79 -0.86 1.21 3.85
CA LEU A 79 -1.92 1.64 4.77
C LEU A 79 -1.58 2.97 5.46
N GLY A 80 -0.37 3.11 6.01
CA GLY A 80 0.04 4.34 6.69
C GLY A 80 0.07 5.57 5.78
N ILE A 81 0.31 5.38 4.47
CA ILE A 81 0.22 6.46 3.47
C ILE A 81 -1.25 6.77 3.16
N CYS A 82 -2.10 5.77 2.99
CA CYS A 82 -3.53 5.98 2.80
C CYS A 82 -4.18 6.74 3.96
N GLU A 83 -3.84 6.40 5.21
CA GLU A 83 -4.28 7.10 6.41
C GLU A 83 -3.83 8.58 6.38
N ARG A 84 -2.57 8.84 6.06
CA ARG A 84 -2.06 10.22 5.92
C ARG A 84 -2.76 11.01 4.82
N ILE A 85 -3.01 10.39 3.66
CA ILE A 85 -3.76 10.99 2.56
C ILE A 85 -5.18 11.35 3.03
N PHE A 86 -5.83 10.44 3.76
CA PHE A 86 -7.15 10.65 4.31
C PHE A 86 -7.15 11.81 5.32
N ASP A 87 -6.22 11.83 6.27
CA ASP A 87 -6.09 12.90 7.27
C ASP A 87 -5.88 14.27 6.62
N ILE A 88 -5.04 14.37 5.59
CA ILE A 88 -4.79 15.62 4.86
C ILE A 88 -6.05 16.06 4.11
N ARG A 89 -6.78 15.13 3.49
CA ARG A 89 -8.04 15.43 2.81
C ARG A 89 -9.11 15.90 3.78
N ASP A 90 -9.25 15.24 4.92
CA ASP A 90 -10.22 15.60 5.96
C ASP A 90 -9.97 17.01 6.49
N ARG A 91 -8.71 17.35 6.80
CA ARG A 91 -8.31 18.72 7.21
C ARG A 91 -8.59 19.81 6.18
N ARG A 92 -8.66 19.47 4.89
CA ARG A 92 -8.98 20.43 3.81
C ARG A 92 -10.48 20.63 3.62
N LEU A 93 -11.29 19.68 4.07
CA LEU A 93 -12.74 19.71 3.96
C LEU A 93 -13.42 20.32 5.19
N SER A 94 -12.72 20.39 6.33
CA SER A 94 -13.13 21.10 7.54
C SER A 94 -12.79 22.60 7.50
#